data_AF-Q2LTH5-F1
#
_entry.id   AF-Q2LTH5-F1
#
_cell.length_a   1.000
_cell.length_b   1.000
_cell.length_c   1.000
_cell.angle_alpha   90.00
_cell.angle_beta   90.00
_cell.angle_gamma   90.00
#
_symmetry.space_group_name_H-M   'P 1'
#
loop_
_entity.id
_entity.type
_entity.pdbx_description
1 polymer ?
#
loop_
_entity_poly.entity_id
_entity_poly.type
_entity_poly.pdbx_seq_one_letter_code
_entity_poly.pdbx_strand_id
1 'polypeptide(L)'
;MDVFYSAQLSVPVIQIVFLLLISTLALLYGRIKLALLINYCFTLYWGYILNMDVIRETGPSITDTFTYMYFGFGLVIVMLAAVGFIAQRE
;
A
#
# COMPACT_ATOMS: atom_id res chain seq x y z
N MET A 1 -12.28 -12.51 -20.77
CA MET A 1 -11.32 -13.00 -19.77
C MET A 1 -9.91 -12.59 -20.11
N ASP A 2 -9.57 -12.41 -21.40
CA ASP A 2 -8.22 -12.03 -21.85
C ASP A 2 -7.76 -10.64 -21.40
N VAL A 3 -8.65 -9.66 -21.28
CA VAL A 3 -8.33 -8.27 -20.88
C VAL A 3 -7.60 -8.19 -19.53
N PHE A 4 -7.96 -9.05 -18.57
CA PHE A 4 -7.33 -9.11 -17.25
C PHE A 4 -5.95 -9.76 -17.26
N TYR A 5 -5.66 -10.62 -18.25
CA TYR A 5 -4.37 -11.30 -18.41
C TYR A 5 -3.42 -10.54 -19.35
N SER A 6 -3.96 -9.72 -20.26
CA SER A 6 -3.18 -8.91 -21.20
C SER A 6 -2.76 -7.55 -20.66
N ALA A 7 -3.34 -7.10 -19.54
CA ALA A 7 -2.88 -5.91 -18.85
C ALA A 7 -1.66 -6.27 -18.00
N GLN A 8 -0.49 -5.70 -18.33
CA GLN A 8 0.67 -5.66 -17.42
C GLN A 8 0.32 -4.74 -16.25
N LEU A 9 -0.45 -5.25 -15.31
CA LEU A 9 -0.75 -4.54 -14.08
C LEU A 9 0.49 -4.58 -13.20
N SER A 10 0.96 -3.42 -12.75
CA SER A 10 1.99 -3.33 -11.72
C SER A 10 1.61 -4.08 -10.45
N VAL A 11 0.32 -4.37 -10.22
CA VAL A 11 -0.21 -5.14 -9.09
C VAL A 11 -1.02 -6.34 -9.59
N PRO A 12 -0.68 -7.60 -9.23
CA PRO A 12 -1.45 -8.78 -9.57
C PRO A 12 -2.90 -8.69 -9.08
N VAL A 13 -3.86 -9.00 -9.97
CA VAL A 13 -5.31 -8.90 -9.71
C VAL A 13 -5.72 -9.64 -8.44
N ILE A 14 -5.16 -10.82 -8.18
CA ILE A 14 -5.47 -11.61 -6.99
C ILE A 14 -5.17 -10.87 -5.69
N GLN A 15 -4.14 -10.02 -5.67
CA GLN A 15 -3.80 -9.23 -4.48
C GLN A 15 -4.75 -8.06 -4.26
N ILE A 16 -5.24 -7.45 -5.34
CA ILE A 16 -6.30 -6.43 -5.27
C ILE A 16 -7.60 -7.06 -4.73
N VAL A 17 -7.94 -8.28 -5.16
CA VAL A 17 -9.11 -9.01 -4.65
C VAL A 17 -8.99 -9.27 -3.14
N PHE A 18 -7.82 -9.71 -2.66
CA PHE A 18 -7.58 -9.89 -1.23
C PHE A 18 -7.65 -8.58 -0.45
N LEU A 19 -7.06 -7.50 -0.96
CA LEU A 19 -7.17 -6.17 -0.35
C LEU A 19 -8.63 -5.76 -0.18
N LEU A 20 -9.44 -5.93 -1.22
CA LEU A 20 -10.85 -5.59 -1.22
C LEU A 20 -11.62 -6.42 -0.18
N LEU A 21 -11.39 -7.73 -0.13
CA LEU A 21 -12.03 -8.64 0.82
C LEU A 21 -11.71 -8.26 2.27
N ILE A 22 -10.43 -8.08 2.61
CA ILE A 22 -10.01 -7.76 3.98
C ILE A 22 -10.49 -6.37 4.37
N SER A 23 -10.42 -5.38 3.47
CA SER A 23 -10.94 -4.03 3.73
C SER A 23 -12.44 -4.05 3.98
N THR A 24 -13.19 -4.81 3.17
CA THR A 24 -14.64 -4.96 3.34
C THR A 24 -14.98 -5.61 4.66
N LEU A 25 -14.30 -6.69 5.04
CA LEU A 25 -14.48 -7.33 6.35
C LEU A 25 -14.20 -6.36 7.49
N ALA A 26 -13.08 -5.63 7.45
CA ALA A 26 -12.76 -4.62 8.46
C ALA A 26 -13.85 -3.54 8.59
N LEU A 27 -14.41 -3.09 7.46
CA LEU A 27 -15.51 -2.12 7.44
C LEU A 27 -16.81 -2.71 7.99
N LEU A 28 -17.15 -3.97 7.67
CA LEU A 28 -18.35 -4.65 8.20
C LEU A 28 -18.30 -4.80 9.73
N TYR A 29 -17.11 -4.99 10.30
CA TYR A 29 -16.90 -4.98 11.76
C TYR A 29 -16.82 -3.56 12.37
N GLY A 30 -17.12 -2.51 11.60
CA GLY A 30 -17.03 -1.12 12.04
C GLY A 30 -15.60 -0.62 12.29
N ARG A 31 -14.57 -1.39 11.90
CA ARG A 31 -13.15 -1.08 12.12
C ARG A 31 -12.59 -0.23 10.99
N ILE A 32 -13.14 0.99 10.82
CA ILE A 32 -12.75 1.91 9.73
C ILE A 32 -11.25 2.22 9.74
N LYS A 33 -10.65 2.41 10.93
CA LYS A 33 -9.22 2.68 11.07
C LYS A 33 -8.34 1.48 10.69
N LEU A 34 -8.81 0.25 10.90
CA LEU A 34 -8.11 -0.96 10.48
C LEU A 34 -8.11 -1.07 8.95
N ALA A 35 -9.24 -0.78 8.31
CA ALA A 35 -9.34 -0.75 6.86
C ALA A 35 -8.38 0.30 6.26
N LEU A 36 -8.31 1.50 6.85
CA LEU A 36 -7.33 2.53 6.48
C LEU A 36 -5.88 2.05 6.59
N LEU A 37 -5.52 1.44 7.72
CA LEU A 37 -4.17 0.91 7.94
C LEU A 37 -3.79 -0.13 6.88
N ILE A 38 -4.68 -1.07 6.59
CA ILE A 38 -4.46 -2.11 5.57
C ILE A 38 -4.22 -1.48 4.18
N ASN A 39 -5.05 -0.50 3.79
CA ASN A 39 -4.92 0.18 2.50
C ASN A 39 -3.62 0.99 2.39
N TYR A 40 -3.21 1.67 3.46
CA TYR A 40 -1.95 2.42 3.47
C TYR A 40 -0.73 1.50 3.38
N CYS A 41 -0.71 0.40 4.14
CA CYS A 41 0.35 -0.61 4.03
C CYS A 41 0.41 -1.22 2.62
N PHE A 42 -0.74 -1.53 2.03
CA PHE A 42 -0.79 -2.08 0.67
C PHE A 42 -0.25 -1.09 -0.38
N THR A 43 -0.65 0.17 -0.28
CA THR A 43 -0.20 1.23 -1.19
C THR A 43 1.30 1.46 -1.08
N LEU A 44 1.86 1.44 0.12
CA LEU A 44 3.31 1.52 0.32
C LEU A 44 4.06 0.31 -0.23
N TYR A 45 3.55 -0.90 0.03
CA TYR A 45 4.18 -2.14 -0.44
C TYR A 45 4.26 -2.17 -1.97
N TRP A 46 3.14 -1.89 -2.65
CA TRP A 46 3.10 -1.89 -4.12
C TRP A 46 3.74 -0.64 -4.73
N GLY A 47 3.53 0.53 -4.13
CA GLY A 47 4.08 1.80 -4.61
C GLY A 47 5.59 1.91 -4.47
N TYR A 48 6.19 1.28 -3.46
CA TYR A 48 7.61 1.42 -3.15
C TYR A 48 8.41 0.13 -3.30
N ILE A 49 8.04 -0.93 -2.58
CA ILE A 49 8.90 -2.13 -2.44
C ILE A 49 9.05 -2.87 -3.78
N LEU A 50 7.98 -2.93 -4.58
CA LEU A 50 7.99 -3.65 -5.86
C LEU A 50 8.43 -2.82 -7.06
N ASN A 51 8.39 -1.49 -6.95
CA ASN A 51 9.01 -0.61 -7.95
C ASN A 51 10.51 -0.37 -7.65
N MET A 52 11.03 -0.88 -6.52
CA MET A 52 12.40 -0.62 -6.07
C MET A 52 13.44 -1.08 -7.08
N ASP A 53 13.22 -2.23 -7.74
CA ASP A 53 14.17 -2.76 -8.73
C ASP A 53 14.19 -1.90 -10.00
N VAL A 54 13.02 -1.46 -10.48
CA VAL A 54 12.89 -0.54 -11.63
C VAL A 54 13.50 0.83 -11.29
N ILE A 55 13.28 1.35 -10.08
CA ILE A 55 13.87 2.60 -9.59
C ILE A 55 15.40 2.48 -9.50
N ARG A 56 15.91 1.30 -9.15
CA ARG A 56 17.35 1.03 -8.98
C ARG A 56 18.09 0.78 -10.29
N GLU A 57 17.44 0.20 -11.30
CA GLU A 57 18.05 -0.12 -12.60
C GLU A 57 18.00 1.03 -13.61
N THR A 58 17.01 1.94 -13.52
CA THR A 58 16.73 2.92 -14.60
C THR A 58 17.51 4.24 -14.49
N GLY A 59 18.43 4.44 -13.53
CA GLY A 59 19.32 5.60 -13.61
C GLY A 59 20.45 5.72 -12.60
N PRO A 60 21.39 6.66 -12.87
CA PRO A 60 22.53 6.91 -12.00
C PRO A 60 22.01 7.46 -10.67
N SER A 61 22.13 6.67 -9.60
CA SER A 61 21.83 7.11 -8.22
C SER A 61 20.43 7.73 -8.02
N ILE A 62 19.36 7.13 -8.55
CA ILE A 62 17.96 7.52 -8.23
C ILE A 62 17.53 7.03 -6.83
N THR A 63 18.42 7.17 -5.86
CA THR A 63 18.05 7.56 -4.50
C THR A 63 17.62 9.03 -4.52
N ASP A 64 16.62 9.33 -5.35
CA ASP A 64 16.14 10.69 -5.54
C ASP A 64 15.35 11.11 -4.29
N THR A 65 15.44 12.39 -3.93
CA THR A 65 14.81 12.94 -2.72
C THR A 65 13.32 12.59 -2.68
N PHE A 66 12.69 12.55 -3.85
CA PHE A 66 11.27 12.20 -4.01
C PHE A 66 10.93 10.79 -3.53
N THR A 67 11.78 9.80 -3.80
CA THR A 67 11.58 8.39 -3.41
C THR A 67 11.63 8.23 -1.89
N TYR A 68 12.60 8.86 -1.24
CA TYR A 68 12.68 8.90 0.23
C TYR A 68 11.53 9.68 0.85
N MET A 69 11.12 10.78 0.23
CA MET A 69 10.02 11.60 0.71
C MET A 69 8.68 10.87 0.61
N TYR A 70 8.43 10.13 -0.47
CA TYR A 70 7.25 9.29 -0.64
C TYR A 70 7.23 8.15 0.39
N PHE A 71 8.33 7.43 0.56
CA PHE A 71 8.43 6.36 1.56
C PHE A 71 8.26 6.89 2.98
N GLY A 72 8.97 7.96 3.33
CA GLY A 72 8.89 8.60 4.64
C GLY A 72 7.49 9.12 4.95
N PHE A 73 6.85 9.79 3.98
CA PHE A 73 5.48 10.26 4.13
C PHE A 73 4.50 9.10 4.33
N GLY A 74 4.58 8.06 3.50
CA GLY A 74 3.71 6.89 3.67
C GLY A 74 3.95 6.20 5.01
N LEU A 75 5.19 6.09 5.47
CA LEU A 75 5.54 5.52 6.77
C LEU A 75 4.92 6.34 7.91
N VAL A 76 5.00 7.68 7.86
CA VAL A 76 4.31 8.58 8.80
C VAL A 76 2.81 8.31 8.81
N ILE A 77 2.17 8.21 7.64
CA ILE A 77 0.74 7.91 7.51
C ILE A 77 0.38 6.55 8.13
N VAL A 78 1.21 5.52 7.93
CA VAL A 78 1.03 4.21 8.56
C VAL A 78 1.19 4.29 10.09
N MET A 79 2.17 5.03 10.60
CA MET A 79 2.33 5.23 12.04
C MET A 79 1.10 5.94 12.63
N LEU A 80 0.61 7.01 11.99
CA LEU A 80 -0.59 7.72 12.44
C LEU A 80 -1.82 6.81 12.43
N ALA A 81 -1.98 5.98 11.40
CA ALA A 81 -3.06 5.00 11.33
C ALA A 81 -2.93 3.92 12.43
N ALA A 82 -1.71 3.44 12.71
CA ALA A 82 -1.44 2.46 13.75
C ALA A 82 -1.71 3.04 15.15
N VAL A 83 -1.25 4.27 15.43
CA VAL A 83 -1.55 4.98 16.68
C VAL A 83 -3.06 5.18 16.82
N GLY A 84 -3.74 5.64 15.76
CA GLY A 84 -5.19 5.81 15.76
C GLY A 84 -5.97 4.51 15.98
N PHE A 85 -5.43 3.37 15.53
CA PHE A 85 -5.97 2.04 15.76
C PHE A 85 -5.74 1.56 17.20
N ILE A 86 -4.53 1.72 17.75
CA ILE A 86 -4.18 1.30 19.12
C ILE A 86 -4.85 2.18 20.17
N ALA A 87 -4.90 3.50 19.94
CA ALA A 87 -5.48 4.47 20.88
C ALA A 87 -7.01 4.38 20.99
N GLN A 88 -7.69 3.71 20.05
CA GLN A 88 -9.14 3.48 20.10
C GLN A 88 -9.51 2.19 20.86
N ARG A 89 -8.67 1.78 21.81
CA ARG A 89 -8.98 0.68 22.71
C ARG A 89 -9.89 1.18 23.84
N GLU A 90 -11.10 1.59 23.46
CA GLU A 90 -12.29 1.66 24.33
C GLU A 90 -13.48 1.01 23.61
#